data_AF-A0A8S2KDA6-F1
#
_entry.id   AF-A0A8S2KDA6-F1
#
_cell.length_a   1.000
_cell.length_b   1.000
_cell.length_c   1.000
_cell.angle_alpha   90.00
_cell.angle_beta   90.00
_cell.angle_gamma   90.00
#
_symmetry.space_group_name_H-M   'P 1'
#
loop_
_entity.id
_entity.type
_entity.pdbx_description
1 polymer ?
#
loop_
_entity_poly.entity_id
_entity_poly.type
_entity_poly.pdbx_seq_one_letter_code
_entity_poly.pdbx_strand_id
1 'polypeptide(L)'
;VFPFSIVIDASMRIHHMGDSVKEIFPVGTVLVGRHFDDVFRLIRPDIILEWNRIISHGRHIVFVIENRIPLRPNASIVAKKFGASSNAQLRLKGQMKTVLAWNMVVFLCRPILTTTEEMLSVGLFLHDLNFYDGSSEILIAGMQHTRTLQAAIDKQQAWVAKLKGSKRDLQEWRRKGKRLLYNMMPRHVAQLLQDGVLANSICESHKLITCLFAYSIGFKDVVQKLKPDQIVESINATVNAFDQCSEHFDVFKVETKADSSYMVVAGIQDRSVSGQRRGSTTSGSTLHSGTLTEELGGDVKNPLGLNQAEIIAGLSLELIKSSRRVISPLTHQPFPIKIGFHSGSAVGGIVGAKNFQYCLFGDTINTASRITTTGEPGRVHVSDTSYALLRESPYFEIQSKGKTELKGKGTVETYWLIGPKADYMAAIEQDPFRIHEESLSAVGQHQANMYENTTIPKLDPNNTQNGSPLANGENMARGASINSGTCPFSGQQLGNKPK
;
A
#
# COMPACT_ATOMS: atom_id res chain seq x y z
N VAL A 1 -50.02 42.16 18.61
CA VAL A 1 -50.32 40.71 18.47
C VAL A 1 -49.64 40.11 17.25
N PHE A 2 -49.78 40.70 16.06
CA PHE A 2 -49.11 40.23 14.85
C PHE A 2 -47.90 41.11 14.50
N PRO A 3 -46.69 40.79 14.99
CA PRO A 3 -45.48 41.58 14.73
C PRO A 3 -45.17 41.71 13.23
N PHE A 4 -45.50 40.68 12.46
CA PHE A 4 -45.34 40.60 11.01
C PHE A 4 -46.69 40.73 10.28
N SER A 5 -47.19 41.96 10.21
CA SER A 5 -48.43 42.27 9.47
C SER A 5 -48.30 43.56 8.68
N ILE A 6 -48.96 43.62 7.52
CA ILE A 6 -49.02 44.83 6.67
C ILE A 6 -50.48 45.02 6.24
N VAL A 7 -51.03 46.20 6.46
CA VAL A 7 -52.39 46.56 6.05
C VAL A 7 -52.30 47.54 4.89
N ILE A 8 -53.02 47.25 3.81
CA ILE A 8 -53.00 47.99 2.55
C ILE A 8 -54.43 48.44 2.23
N ASP A 9 -54.60 49.67 1.78
CA ASP A 9 -55.88 50.20 1.31
C ASP A 9 -56.17 49.89 -0.17
N ALA A 10 -57.36 50.27 -0.63
CA ALA A 10 -57.78 50.07 -2.03
C ALA A 10 -56.91 50.79 -3.07
N SER A 11 -56.14 51.79 -2.66
CA SER A 11 -55.20 52.52 -3.51
C SER A 11 -53.79 51.91 -3.51
N MET A 12 -53.63 50.69 -2.99
CA MET A 12 -52.35 49.99 -2.83
C MET A 12 -51.36 50.76 -1.93
N ARG A 13 -51.86 51.58 -1.00
CA ARG A 13 -51.02 52.29 -0.01
C ARG A 13 -51.01 51.57 1.32
N ILE A 14 -49.86 51.60 1.98
CA ILE A 14 -49.69 50.96 3.29
C ILE A 14 -50.38 51.82 4.35
N HIS A 15 -51.43 51.29 4.98
CA HIS A 15 -52.17 51.96 6.04
C HIS A 15 -51.61 51.64 7.44
N HIS A 16 -51.13 50.41 7.66
CA HIS A 16 -50.55 49.99 8.93
C HIS A 16 -49.46 48.93 8.74
N MET A 17 -48.50 48.86 9.65
CA MET A 17 -47.47 47.82 9.69
C MET A 17 -47.26 47.39 11.13
N GLY A 18 -47.08 46.09 11.34
CA GLY A 18 -46.72 45.52 12.63
C GLY A 18 -45.36 46.03 13.13
N ASP A 19 -45.21 46.04 14.46
CA ASP A 19 -44.08 46.68 15.14
C ASP A 19 -42.73 46.12 14.67
N SER A 20 -42.58 44.80 14.59
CA SER A 20 -41.33 44.18 14.14
C SER A 20 -41.01 44.50 12.68
N VAL A 21 -41.99 44.55 11.77
CA VAL A 21 -41.73 44.95 10.36
C VAL A 21 -41.27 46.40 10.29
N LYS A 22 -41.91 47.28 11.08
CA LYS A 22 -41.56 48.70 11.15
C LYS A 22 -40.15 48.92 11.75
N GLU A 23 -39.76 48.08 12.69
CA GLU A 23 -38.45 48.13 13.34
C GLU A 23 -37.29 47.65 12.47
N ILE A 24 -37.55 46.88 11.42
CA ILE A 24 -36.49 46.45 10.48
C ILE A 24 -36.00 47.61 9.61
N PHE A 25 -36.83 48.63 9.35
CA PHE A 25 -36.48 49.77 8.49
C PHE A 25 -35.89 50.96 9.26
N PRO A 26 -34.99 51.77 8.66
CA PRO A 26 -34.33 52.91 9.30
C PRO A 26 -35.28 53.84 10.05
N VAL A 27 -34.89 54.24 11.27
CA VAL A 27 -35.64 55.20 12.10
C VAL A 27 -35.81 56.50 11.31
N GLY A 28 -37.06 56.96 11.14
CA GLY A 28 -37.40 58.12 10.32
C GLY A 28 -37.91 57.80 8.90
N THR A 29 -37.88 56.53 8.47
CA THR A 29 -38.49 56.13 7.19
C THR A 29 -40.02 56.15 7.32
N VAL A 30 -40.68 57.07 6.60
CA VAL A 30 -42.14 57.12 6.52
C VAL A 30 -42.62 56.00 5.59
N LEU A 31 -43.04 54.86 6.16
CA LEU A 31 -43.55 53.71 5.40
C LEU A 31 -45.07 53.75 5.20
N VAL A 32 -45.80 54.23 6.21
CA VAL A 32 -47.26 54.39 6.15
C VAL A 32 -47.61 55.53 5.19
N GLY A 33 -48.54 55.29 4.28
CA GLY A 33 -48.97 56.20 3.22
C GLY A 33 -48.22 56.03 1.89
N ARG A 34 -47.09 55.31 1.85
CA ARG A 34 -46.40 54.98 0.59
C ARG A 34 -47.12 53.90 -0.19
N HIS A 35 -46.92 53.89 -1.51
CA HIS A 35 -47.40 52.81 -2.36
C HIS A 35 -46.64 51.53 -2.05
N PHE A 36 -47.34 50.39 -2.06
CA PHE A 36 -46.79 49.09 -1.66
C PHE A 36 -45.55 48.72 -2.49
N ASP A 37 -45.60 48.93 -3.81
CA ASP A 37 -44.51 48.58 -4.74
C ASP A 37 -43.25 49.46 -4.59
N ASP A 38 -43.35 50.61 -3.90
CA ASP A 38 -42.19 51.44 -3.59
C ASP A 38 -41.35 50.86 -2.45
N VAL A 39 -42.01 50.09 -1.56
CA VAL A 39 -41.42 49.54 -0.35
C VAL A 39 -41.05 48.08 -0.53
N PHE A 40 -41.92 47.31 -1.19
CA PHE A 40 -41.78 45.88 -1.38
C PHE A 40 -41.83 45.48 -2.85
N ARG A 41 -41.20 44.36 -3.16
CA ARG A 41 -41.29 43.67 -4.45
C ARG A 41 -41.97 42.33 -4.23
N LEU A 42 -42.98 42.03 -5.03
CA LEU A 42 -43.57 40.70 -5.05
C LEU A 42 -42.61 39.71 -5.76
N ILE A 43 -42.29 38.59 -5.13
CA ILE A 43 -41.53 37.48 -5.72
C ILE A 43 -42.48 36.35 -6.14
N ARG A 44 -43.49 36.04 -5.33
CA ARG A 44 -44.46 34.98 -5.63
C ARG A 44 -45.88 35.41 -5.26
N PRO A 45 -46.89 35.09 -6.10
CA PRO A 45 -46.76 34.58 -7.47
C PRO A 45 -46.21 35.65 -8.43
N ASP A 46 -45.68 35.24 -9.59
CA ASP A 46 -45.14 36.16 -10.61
C ASP A 46 -46.28 36.84 -11.38
N ILE A 47 -46.98 37.74 -10.69
CA ILE A 47 -48.10 38.53 -11.21
C ILE A 47 -47.95 39.98 -10.79
N ILE A 48 -48.54 40.88 -11.56
CA ILE A 48 -48.67 42.28 -11.14
C ILE A 48 -49.67 42.33 -9.97
N LEU A 49 -49.25 42.98 -8.89
CA LEU A 49 -50.04 43.08 -7.67
C LEU A 49 -51.09 44.21 -7.82
N GLU A 50 -52.31 43.83 -8.21
CA GLU A 50 -53.44 44.76 -8.35
C GLU A 50 -54.52 44.44 -7.31
N TRP A 51 -55.19 45.48 -6.80
CA TRP A 51 -56.27 45.36 -5.82
C TRP A 51 -57.33 44.31 -6.20
N ASN A 52 -57.82 44.37 -7.46
CA ASN A 52 -58.84 43.46 -7.97
C ASN A 52 -58.38 41.99 -7.99
N ARG A 53 -57.08 41.76 -8.20
CA ARG A 53 -56.49 40.41 -8.22
C ARG A 53 -56.34 39.85 -6.79
N ILE A 54 -55.99 40.70 -5.83
CA ILE A 54 -55.91 40.30 -4.42
C ILE A 54 -57.30 39.93 -3.88
N ILE A 55 -58.35 40.70 -4.22
CA ILE A 55 -59.72 40.38 -3.77
C ILE A 55 -60.23 39.09 -4.39
N SER A 56 -60.02 38.90 -5.69
CA SER A 56 -60.56 37.74 -6.41
C SER A 56 -59.86 36.42 -6.06
N HIS A 57 -58.54 36.43 -5.84
CA HIS A 57 -57.75 35.20 -5.69
C HIS A 57 -56.85 35.15 -4.44
N GLY A 58 -56.78 36.22 -3.64
CA GLY A 58 -55.83 36.34 -2.53
C GLY A 58 -56.04 35.37 -1.37
N ARG A 59 -57.25 34.83 -1.20
CA ARG A 59 -57.59 33.94 -0.08
C ARG A 59 -56.82 32.61 -0.08
N HIS A 60 -56.47 32.09 -1.25
CA HIS A 60 -55.83 30.78 -1.40
C HIS A 60 -54.36 30.86 -1.83
N ILE A 61 -53.87 32.06 -2.14
CA ILE A 61 -52.51 32.28 -2.63
C ILE A 61 -51.61 32.67 -1.46
N VAL A 62 -50.44 32.03 -1.41
CA VAL A 62 -49.36 32.42 -0.50
C VAL A 62 -48.43 33.37 -1.25
N PHE A 63 -48.33 34.59 -0.73
CA PHE A 63 -47.51 35.64 -1.30
C PHE A 63 -46.14 35.64 -0.64
N VAL A 64 -45.09 35.87 -1.43
CA VAL A 64 -43.73 36.11 -0.96
C VAL A 64 -43.29 37.47 -1.46
N ILE A 65 -42.94 38.36 -0.53
CA ILE A 65 -42.49 39.72 -0.83
C ILE A 65 -41.07 39.93 -0.31
N GLU A 66 -40.34 40.85 -0.93
CA GLU A 66 -38.97 41.22 -0.59
C GLU A 66 -38.86 42.74 -0.44
N ASN A 67 -38.02 43.23 0.45
CA ASN A 67 -37.82 44.67 0.60
C ASN A 67 -37.08 45.27 -0.61
N ARG A 68 -37.54 46.43 -1.09
CA ARG A 68 -36.79 47.28 -2.04
C ARG A 68 -35.96 48.34 -1.35
N ILE A 69 -36.46 48.84 -0.21
CA ILE A 69 -35.78 49.85 0.60
C ILE A 69 -34.70 49.16 1.44
N PRO A 70 -33.50 49.77 1.60
CA PRO A 70 -32.47 49.24 2.48
C PRO A 70 -32.98 49.15 3.93
N LEU A 71 -32.59 48.07 4.61
CA LEU A 71 -32.95 47.81 5.99
C LEU A 71 -32.07 48.63 6.96
N ARG A 72 -32.42 48.67 8.25
CA ARG A 72 -31.66 49.40 9.28
C ARG A 72 -30.17 49.08 9.19
N PRO A 73 -29.29 50.10 9.19
CA PRO A 73 -27.85 49.91 9.27
C PRO A 73 -27.43 49.56 10.71
N ASN A 74 -28.03 48.55 11.33
CA ASN A 74 -27.40 47.83 12.44
C ASN A 74 -26.36 46.82 11.92
N ALA A 75 -26.35 46.61 10.61
CA ALA A 75 -25.37 45.84 9.86
C ALA A 75 -24.01 46.55 9.68
N SER A 76 -23.55 47.42 10.58
CA SER A 76 -22.14 47.89 10.57
C SER A 76 -21.29 47.23 11.66
N ILE A 77 -21.90 46.86 12.80
CA ILE A 77 -21.22 46.16 13.90
C ILE A 77 -21.25 44.64 13.69
N VAL A 78 -22.37 44.10 13.17
CA VAL A 78 -22.51 42.66 12.89
C VAL A 78 -21.89 42.28 11.53
N ALA A 79 -22.07 43.09 10.49
CA ALA A 79 -21.46 42.82 9.17
C ALA A 79 -19.92 42.84 9.19
N LYS A 80 -19.30 43.71 10.00
CA LYS A 80 -17.84 43.73 10.17
C LYS A 80 -17.31 42.50 10.93
N LYS A 81 -18.12 41.88 11.79
CA LYS A 81 -17.70 40.76 12.64
C LYS A 81 -18.05 39.38 12.05
N PHE A 82 -19.08 39.31 11.19
CA PHE A 82 -19.61 38.08 10.60
C PHE A 82 -19.66 38.09 9.06
N GLY A 83 -19.07 39.09 8.39
CA GLY A 83 -18.89 39.09 6.93
C GLY A 83 -20.16 39.23 6.09
N ALA A 84 -21.26 39.75 6.66
CA ALA A 84 -22.50 39.92 5.93
C ALA A 84 -22.41 41.08 4.93
N SER A 85 -22.75 40.83 3.66
CA SER A 85 -22.76 41.83 2.58
C SER A 85 -23.74 42.97 2.88
N SER A 86 -23.42 44.19 2.45
CA SER A 86 -24.17 45.43 2.72
C SER A 86 -25.59 45.50 2.11
N ASN A 87 -26.07 44.42 1.47
CA ASN A 87 -27.38 44.31 0.84
C ASN A 87 -28.18 43.15 1.45
N ALA A 88 -28.52 43.24 2.74
CA ALA A 88 -29.43 42.28 3.36
C ALA A 88 -30.84 42.41 2.76
N GLN A 89 -31.38 41.30 2.25
CA GLN A 89 -32.74 41.21 1.71
C GLN A 89 -33.59 40.37 2.67
N LEU A 90 -34.69 40.95 3.14
CA LEU A 90 -35.70 40.27 3.94
C LEU A 90 -36.83 39.78 3.02
N ARG A 91 -37.09 38.47 3.08
CA ARG A 91 -38.25 37.85 2.44
C ARG A 91 -39.33 37.55 3.45
N LEU A 92 -40.54 38.06 3.21
CA LEU A 92 -41.73 37.82 4.01
C LEU A 92 -42.69 36.94 3.22
N LYS A 93 -43.08 35.81 3.81
CA LYS A 93 -44.05 34.87 3.25
C LYS A 93 -45.34 34.92 4.04
N GLY A 94 -46.48 35.03 3.37
CA GLY A 94 -47.75 35.20 4.06
C GLY A 94 -48.97 35.04 3.18
N GLN A 95 -50.13 35.28 3.76
CA GLN A 95 -51.40 35.33 3.04
C GLN A 95 -51.99 36.74 3.11
N MET A 96 -52.58 37.18 2.00
CA MET A 96 -53.31 38.43 1.93
C MET A 96 -54.80 38.15 2.17
N LYS A 97 -55.37 38.73 3.21
CA LYS A 97 -56.78 38.57 3.57
C LYS A 97 -57.52 39.89 3.43
N THR A 98 -58.52 39.93 2.56
CA THR A 98 -59.37 41.10 2.39
C THR A 98 -60.38 41.22 3.52
N VAL A 99 -60.47 42.40 4.12
CA VAL A 99 -61.47 42.77 5.11
C VAL A 99 -62.44 43.76 4.46
N LEU A 100 -63.58 43.23 3.98
CA LEU A 100 -64.56 44.00 3.20
C LEU A 100 -65.13 45.20 3.99
N ALA A 101 -65.33 45.04 5.30
CA ALA A 101 -65.85 46.10 6.18
C ALA A 101 -64.95 47.34 6.24
N TRP A 102 -63.64 47.19 6.00
CA TRP A 102 -62.66 48.28 6.05
C TRP A 102 -62.17 48.69 4.66
N ASN A 103 -62.60 47.98 3.61
CA ASN A 103 -62.04 48.10 2.26
C ASN A 103 -60.50 48.06 2.26
N MET A 104 -59.94 47.13 3.06
CA MET A 104 -58.50 46.96 3.28
C MET A 104 -58.08 45.50 3.12
N VAL A 105 -56.82 45.28 2.76
CA VAL A 105 -56.18 43.97 2.72
C VAL A 105 -55.17 43.89 3.86
N VAL A 106 -55.27 42.81 4.66
CA VAL A 106 -54.30 42.48 5.70
C VAL A 106 -53.40 41.35 5.21
N PHE A 107 -52.13 41.66 5.01
CA PHE A 107 -51.08 40.67 4.76
C PHE A 107 -50.52 40.17 6.09
N LEU A 108 -50.87 38.94 6.46
CA LEU A 108 -50.29 38.24 7.61
C LEU A 108 -49.12 37.41 7.11
N CYS A 109 -47.93 37.71 7.61
CA CYS A 109 -46.70 37.15 7.06
C CYS A 109 -45.73 36.72 8.13
N ARG A 110 -44.69 36.02 7.70
CA ARG A 110 -43.57 35.57 8.51
C ARG A 110 -42.27 35.71 7.74
N PRO A 111 -41.16 36.05 8.41
CA PRO A 111 -39.87 36.12 7.76
C PRO A 111 -39.38 34.70 7.41
N ILE A 112 -38.81 34.55 6.21
CA ILE A 112 -38.10 33.33 5.84
C ILE A 112 -36.65 33.50 6.31
N LEU A 113 -36.27 32.75 7.34
CA LEU A 113 -34.94 32.76 7.94
C LEU A 113 -34.43 31.32 8.07
N THR A 114 -33.21 31.06 7.61
CA THR A 114 -32.59 29.73 7.67
C THR A 114 -31.53 29.61 8.74
N THR A 115 -30.81 30.70 9.03
CA THR A 115 -29.75 30.76 10.03
C THR A 115 -29.92 31.97 10.95
N THR A 116 -29.37 31.90 12.17
CA THR A 116 -29.32 33.06 13.07
C THR A 116 -28.48 34.20 12.51
N GLU A 117 -27.50 33.89 11.66
CA GLU A 117 -26.68 34.89 10.97
C GLU A 117 -27.52 35.70 9.98
N GLU A 118 -28.38 35.02 9.20
CA GLU A 118 -29.34 35.66 8.30
C GLU A 118 -30.31 36.56 9.08
N MET A 119 -30.86 36.06 10.19
CA MET A 119 -31.75 36.82 11.08
C MET A 119 -31.10 38.10 11.60
N LEU A 120 -29.87 38.00 12.12
CA LEU A 120 -29.12 39.14 12.63
C LEU A 120 -28.70 40.12 11.53
N SER A 121 -28.41 39.64 10.32
CA SER A 121 -28.04 40.51 9.19
C SER A 121 -29.20 41.37 8.70
N VAL A 122 -30.42 40.86 8.81
CA VAL A 122 -31.68 41.58 8.55
C VAL A 122 -32.03 42.53 9.70
N GLY A 123 -31.39 42.40 10.87
CA GLY A 123 -31.65 43.22 12.05
C GLY A 123 -32.82 42.74 12.90
N LEU A 124 -33.22 41.48 12.74
CA LEU A 124 -34.22 40.81 13.59
C LEU A 124 -33.53 40.07 14.74
N PHE A 125 -34.24 39.94 15.85
CA PHE A 125 -33.87 39.11 16.97
C PHE A 125 -34.90 37.99 17.18
N LEU A 126 -34.50 36.97 17.94
CA LEU A 126 -35.38 35.83 18.22
C LEU A 126 -36.68 36.24 18.94
N HIS A 127 -36.66 37.32 19.74
CA HIS A 127 -37.83 37.82 20.45
C HIS A 127 -38.82 38.56 19.55
N ASP A 128 -38.39 39.01 18.36
CA ASP A 128 -39.25 39.67 17.38
C ASP A 128 -40.12 38.66 16.63
N LEU A 129 -39.69 37.40 16.58
CA LEU A 129 -40.43 36.31 15.94
C LEU A 129 -41.65 35.92 16.77
N ASN A 130 -42.76 35.69 16.08
CA ASN A 130 -43.99 35.27 16.74
C ASN A 130 -43.86 33.83 17.26
N PHE A 131 -44.03 33.64 18.58
CA PHE A 131 -44.00 32.32 19.23
C PHE A 131 -45.07 31.35 18.70
N TYR A 132 -46.19 31.85 18.18
CA TYR A 132 -47.32 31.02 17.76
C TYR A 132 -47.28 30.53 16.30
N ASP A 133 -46.36 31.03 15.47
CA ASP A 133 -46.27 30.73 14.03
C ASP A 133 -45.22 29.63 13.71
N GLY A 134 -44.58 29.05 14.73
CA GLY A 134 -43.57 28.00 14.57
C GLY A 134 -42.27 28.44 13.88
N SER A 135 -42.18 29.70 13.43
CA SER A 135 -41.01 30.27 12.76
C SER A 135 -39.75 30.19 13.64
N SER A 136 -39.88 30.46 14.94
CA SER A 136 -38.78 30.31 15.92
C SER A 136 -38.34 28.86 16.10
N GLU A 137 -39.29 27.92 16.13
CA GLU A 137 -39.01 26.48 16.28
C GLU A 137 -38.27 25.92 15.06
N ILE A 138 -38.69 26.30 13.84
CA ILE A 138 -38.04 25.90 12.59
C ILE A 138 -36.59 26.37 12.55
N LEU A 139 -36.33 27.62 12.96
CA LEU A 139 -34.98 28.18 12.97
C LEU A 139 -34.07 27.38 13.92
N ILE A 140 -34.54 27.13 15.15
CA ILE A 140 -33.77 26.38 16.16
C ILE A 140 -33.53 24.94 15.71
N ALA A 141 -34.55 24.27 15.15
CA ALA A 141 -34.43 22.91 14.64
C ALA A 141 -33.44 22.83 13.46
N GLY A 142 -33.48 23.80 12.54
CA GLY A 142 -32.54 23.90 11.43
C GLY A 142 -31.09 24.06 11.90
N MET A 143 -30.86 24.87 12.94
CA MET A 143 -29.54 25.03 13.55
C MET A 143 -29.04 23.73 14.19
N GLN A 144 -29.89 23.05 14.95
CA GLN A 144 -29.53 21.79 15.62
C GLN A 144 -29.16 20.73 14.58
N HIS A 145 -29.97 20.58 13.53
CA HIS A 145 -29.71 19.62 12.47
C HIS A 145 -28.41 19.94 11.71
N THR A 146 -28.17 21.20 11.35
CA THR A 146 -26.94 21.63 10.66
C THR A 146 -25.71 21.32 11.50
N ARG A 147 -25.77 21.54 12.82
CA ARG A 147 -24.67 21.23 13.73
C ARG A 147 -24.40 19.73 13.84
N THR A 148 -25.45 18.91 13.91
CA THR A 148 -25.31 17.45 13.90
C THR A 148 -24.71 16.95 12.59
N LEU A 149 -25.14 17.51 11.46
CA LEU A 149 -24.60 17.17 10.15
C LEU A 149 -23.12 17.54 10.03
N GLN A 150 -22.73 18.72 10.50
CA GLN A 150 -21.34 19.14 10.51
C GLN A 150 -20.47 18.21 11.36
N ALA A 151 -20.92 17.85 12.57
CA ALA A 151 -20.21 16.90 13.42
C ALA A 151 -20.08 15.50 12.76
N ALA A 152 -21.08 15.07 11.99
CA ALA A 152 -21.00 13.82 11.23
C ALA A 152 -19.97 13.89 10.10
N ILE A 153 -19.88 15.02 9.40
CA ILE A 153 -18.87 15.27 8.36
C ILE A 153 -17.46 15.26 8.97
N ASP A 154 -17.25 15.99 10.06
CA ASP A 154 -15.95 16.03 10.75
C ASP A 154 -15.52 14.64 11.22
N LYS A 155 -16.48 13.86 11.75
CA LYS A 155 -16.27 12.46 12.11
C LYS A 155 -15.87 11.62 10.88
N GLN A 156 -16.57 11.74 9.76
CA GLN A 156 -16.22 11.02 8.53
C GLN A 156 -14.80 11.38 8.05
N GLN A 157 -14.42 12.65 8.09
CA GLN A 157 -13.08 13.10 7.69
C GLN A 157 -11.99 12.50 8.60
N ALA A 158 -12.20 12.52 9.92
CA ALA A 158 -11.28 11.89 10.87
C ALA A 158 -11.16 10.37 10.64
N TRP A 159 -12.29 9.70 10.36
CA TRP A 159 -12.29 8.27 9.99
C TRP A 159 -11.54 7.99 8.71
N VAL A 160 -11.71 8.81 7.66
CA VAL A 160 -10.95 8.69 6.41
C VAL A 160 -9.45 8.88 6.65
N ALA A 161 -9.05 9.84 7.49
CA ALA A 161 -7.65 10.02 7.86
C ALA A 161 -7.08 8.78 8.57
N LYS A 162 -7.84 8.19 9.51
CA LYS A 162 -7.47 6.94 10.21
C LYS A 162 -7.36 5.76 9.24
N LEU A 163 -8.32 5.61 8.33
CA LEU A 163 -8.31 4.56 7.31
C LEU A 163 -7.14 4.72 6.34
N LYS A 164 -6.79 5.96 5.96
CA LYS A 164 -5.60 6.24 5.14
C LYS A 164 -4.32 5.82 5.86
N GLY A 165 -4.20 6.09 7.16
CA GLY A 165 -3.08 5.61 7.99
C GLY A 165 -2.99 4.08 7.96
N SER A 166 -4.06 3.39 8.36
CA SER A 166 -4.09 1.93 8.38
C SER A 166 -3.82 1.28 7.01
N LYS A 167 -4.26 1.91 5.91
CA LYS A 167 -3.97 1.44 4.55
C LYS A 167 -2.47 1.53 4.23
N ARG A 168 -1.78 2.59 4.65
CA ARG A 168 -0.32 2.73 4.46
C ARG A 168 0.42 1.65 5.23
N ASP A 169 0.04 1.44 6.49
CA ASP A 169 0.66 0.40 7.33
C ASP A 169 0.48 -0.97 6.69
N LEU A 170 -0.74 -1.29 6.23
CA LEU A 170 -1.03 -2.55 5.53
C LEU A 170 -0.19 -2.71 4.25
N GLN A 171 -0.01 -1.64 3.47
CA GLN A 171 0.84 -1.67 2.27
C GLN A 171 2.31 -1.90 2.64
N GLU A 172 2.80 -1.27 3.70
CA GLU A 172 4.17 -1.45 4.17
C GLU A 172 4.39 -2.89 4.66
N TRP A 173 3.47 -3.43 5.45
CA TRP A 173 3.48 -4.83 5.88
C TRP A 173 3.44 -5.79 4.70
N ARG A 174 2.58 -5.52 3.71
CA ARG A 174 2.52 -6.33 2.47
C ARG A 174 3.83 -6.27 1.70
N ARG A 175 4.48 -5.10 1.60
CA ARG A 175 5.77 -4.92 0.94
C ARG A 175 6.88 -5.69 1.67
N LYS A 176 6.93 -5.58 3.01
CA LYS A 176 7.89 -6.33 3.85
C LYS A 176 7.69 -7.84 3.68
N GLY A 177 6.44 -8.31 3.69
CA GLY A 177 6.10 -9.72 3.46
C GLY A 177 6.51 -10.22 2.07
N LYS A 178 6.24 -9.46 1.01
CA LYS A 178 6.67 -9.81 -0.35
C LYS A 178 8.19 -9.88 -0.48
N ARG A 179 8.91 -8.92 0.10
CA ARG A 179 10.38 -8.91 0.10
C ARG A 179 10.94 -10.15 0.79
N LEU A 180 10.39 -10.52 1.94
CA LEU A 180 10.82 -11.74 2.64
C LEU A 180 10.59 -12.99 1.78
N LEU A 181 9.44 -13.08 1.11
CA LEU A 181 9.12 -14.23 0.27
C LEU A 181 10.08 -14.34 -0.94
N TYR A 182 10.42 -13.22 -1.58
CA TYR A 182 11.39 -13.19 -2.68
C TYR A 182 12.83 -13.46 -2.24
N ASN A 183 13.16 -13.23 -0.97
CA ASN A 183 14.45 -13.61 -0.42
C ASN A 183 14.56 -15.12 -0.15
N MET A 184 13.43 -15.82 0.03
CA MET A 184 13.41 -17.26 0.34
C MET A 184 13.18 -18.15 -0.88
N MET A 185 12.57 -17.61 -1.95
CA MET A 185 12.15 -18.40 -3.11
C MET A 185 12.26 -17.57 -4.40
N PRO A 186 12.39 -18.23 -5.58
CA PRO A 186 12.36 -17.53 -6.86
C PRO A 186 11.06 -16.73 -7.04
N ARG A 187 11.12 -15.60 -7.77
CA ARG A 187 9.98 -14.66 -7.86
C ARG A 187 8.76 -15.31 -8.51
N HIS A 188 8.94 -16.11 -9.56
CA HIS A 188 7.82 -16.83 -10.19
C HIS A 188 7.13 -17.80 -9.23
N VAL A 189 7.88 -18.54 -8.40
CA VAL A 189 7.31 -19.45 -7.38
C VAL A 189 6.55 -18.66 -6.32
N ALA A 190 7.14 -17.56 -5.85
CA ALA A 190 6.53 -16.67 -4.88
C ALA A 190 5.25 -16.00 -5.42
N GLN A 191 5.15 -15.75 -6.72
CA GLN A 191 3.93 -15.27 -7.39
C GLN A 191 2.86 -16.36 -7.44
N LEU A 192 3.21 -17.59 -7.83
CA LEU A 192 2.26 -18.73 -7.84
C LEU A 192 1.65 -18.97 -6.45
N LEU A 193 2.46 -18.87 -5.39
CA LEU A 193 1.96 -18.96 -4.02
C LEU A 193 1.02 -17.80 -3.65
N GLN A 194 1.34 -16.58 -4.09
CA GLN A 194 0.49 -15.41 -3.87
C GLN A 194 -0.85 -15.51 -4.62
N ASP A 195 -0.85 -16.17 -5.78
CA ASP A 195 -2.05 -16.41 -6.60
C ASP A 195 -2.93 -17.55 -6.03
N GLY A 196 -2.52 -18.16 -4.91
CA GLY A 196 -3.29 -19.18 -4.20
C GLY A 196 -3.05 -20.60 -4.69
N VAL A 197 -2.02 -20.83 -5.51
CA VAL A 197 -1.61 -22.19 -5.89
C VAL A 197 -1.09 -22.91 -4.64
N LEU A 198 -1.58 -24.12 -4.41
CA LEU A 198 -1.14 -24.94 -3.27
C LEU A 198 0.35 -25.28 -3.42
N ALA A 199 1.12 -25.02 -2.37
CA ALA A 199 2.57 -25.22 -2.37
C ALA A 199 3.00 -26.65 -2.77
N ASN A 200 2.24 -27.66 -2.33
CA ASN A 200 2.50 -29.07 -2.64
C ASN A 200 2.35 -29.42 -4.13
N SER A 201 1.71 -28.56 -4.91
CA SER A 201 1.44 -28.76 -6.33
C SER A 201 2.52 -28.10 -7.21
N ILE A 202 3.40 -27.29 -6.61
CA ILE A 202 4.46 -26.58 -7.34
C ILE A 202 5.66 -27.52 -7.46
N CYS A 203 5.77 -28.13 -8.64
CA CYS A 203 6.88 -28.98 -9.04
C CYS A 203 7.22 -28.67 -10.51
N GLU A 204 8.43 -28.19 -10.75
CA GLU A 204 8.89 -27.74 -12.05
C GLU A 204 10.14 -28.52 -12.48
N SER A 205 10.12 -29.02 -13.71
CA SER A 205 11.30 -29.65 -14.31
C SER A 205 12.05 -28.62 -15.16
N HIS A 206 13.31 -28.40 -14.80
CA HIS A 206 14.23 -27.55 -15.52
C HIS A 206 15.14 -28.41 -16.39
N LYS A 207 15.10 -28.19 -17.71
CA LYS A 207 15.87 -29.00 -18.68
C LYS A 207 17.37 -28.80 -18.55
N LEU A 208 17.80 -27.57 -18.30
CA LEU A 208 19.19 -27.19 -18.18
C LEU A 208 19.35 -26.16 -17.06
N ILE A 209 20.02 -26.57 -15.99
CA ILE A 209 20.50 -25.72 -14.93
C ILE A 209 22.00 -25.90 -14.77
N THR A 210 22.68 -24.89 -14.27
CA THR A 210 24.08 -25.02 -13.82
C THR A 210 24.10 -24.81 -12.32
N CYS A 211 24.52 -25.84 -11.60
CA CYS A 211 24.61 -25.85 -10.15
C CYS A 211 26.06 -25.72 -9.71
N LEU A 212 26.34 -24.74 -8.83
CA LEU A 212 27.64 -24.53 -8.20
C LEU A 212 27.58 -24.88 -6.73
N PHE A 213 28.63 -25.55 -6.27
CA PHE A 213 28.94 -25.72 -4.85
C PHE A 213 30.28 -25.07 -4.56
N ALA A 214 30.34 -24.29 -3.48
CA ALA A 214 31.58 -23.81 -2.88
C ALA A 214 31.70 -24.37 -1.46
N TYR A 215 32.87 -24.96 -1.15
CA TYR A 215 33.18 -25.46 0.18
C TYR A 215 34.34 -24.70 0.78
N SER A 216 34.14 -24.20 2.00
CA SER A 216 35.19 -23.55 2.80
C SER A 216 36.05 -24.62 3.48
N ILE A 217 37.36 -24.59 3.22
CA ILE A 217 38.32 -25.55 3.77
C ILE A 217 38.86 -25.04 5.10
N GLY A 218 39.02 -25.93 6.07
CA GLY A 218 39.47 -25.58 7.43
C GLY A 218 38.41 -24.90 8.30
N PHE A 219 37.22 -24.62 7.76
CA PHE A 219 36.15 -23.97 8.50
C PHE A 219 35.70 -24.81 9.72
N LYS A 220 35.55 -26.13 9.55
CA LYS A 220 35.18 -27.04 10.65
C LYS A 220 36.18 -27.04 11.80
N ASP A 221 37.47 -26.98 11.48
CA ASP A 221 38.54 -26.98 12.49
C ASP A 221 38.59 -25.66 13.26
N VAL A 222 38.26 -24.55 12.59
CA VAL A 222 38.16 -23.22 13.19
C VAL A 222 36.93 -23.10 14.08
N VAL A 223 35.78 -23.63 13.65
CA VAL A 223 34.52 -23.65 14.42
C VAL A 223 34.66 -24.42 15.75
N GLN A 224 35.50 -25.45 15.81
CA GLN A 224 35.72 -26.19 17.06
C GLN A 224 36.49 -25.40 18.14
N LYS A 225 37.24 -24.37 17.73
CA LYS A 225 38.15 -23.60 18.61
C LYS A 225 37.63 -22.20 18.93
N LEU A 226 36.70 -21.68 18.14
CA LEU A 226 36.11 -20.36 18.32
C LEU A 226 34.97 -20.35 19.32
N LYS A 227 34.71 -19.18 19.90
CA LYS A 227 33.49 -18.95 20.69
C LYS A 227 32.26 -18.83 19.77
N PRO A 228 31.05 -19.22 20.22
CA PRO A 228 29.83 -19.21 19.41
C PRO A 228 29.50 -17.86 18.73
N ASP A 229 29.75 -16.75 19.41
CA ASP A 229 29.58 -15.38 18.88
C ASP A 229 30.48 -15.11 17.67
N GLN A 230 31.78 -15.43 17.80
CA GLN A 230 32.77 -15.24 16.74
C GLN A 230 32.54 -16.15 15.54
N ILE A 231 31.98 -17.35 15.77
CA ILE A 231 31.60 -18.29 14.70
C ILE A 231 30.50 -17.65 13.84
N VAL A 232 29.44 -17.14 14.47
CA VAL A 232 28.30 -16.53 13.76
C VAL A 232 28.76 -15.30 12.97
N GLU A 233 29.60 -14.45 13.55
CA GLU A 233 30.16 -13.29 12.85
C GLU A 233 30.98 -13.70 11.61
N SER A 234 31.83 -14.72 11.74
CA SER A 234 32.67 -15.22 10.64
C SER A 234 31.84 -15.85 9.50
N ILE A 235 30.79 -16.61 9.86
CA ILE A 235 29.86 -17.18 8.87
C ILE A 235 29.13 -16.07 8.14
N ASN A 236 28.56 -15.12 8.89
CA ASN A 236 27.83 -14.00 8.30
C ASN A 236 28.73 -13.17 7.38
N ALA A 237 29.98 -12.89 7.75
CA ALA A 237 30.92 -12.19 6.88
C ALA A 237 31.18 -12.96 5.56
N THR A 238 31.37 -14.27 5.64
CA THR A 238 31.61 -15.13 4.47
C THR A 238 30.38 -15.20 3.56
N VAL A 239 29.22 -15.48 4.14
CA VAL A 239 27.96 -15.61 3.40
C VAL A 239 27.53 -14.28 2.80
N ASN A 240 27.68 -13.16 3.52
CA ASN A 240 27.37 -11.83 2.99
C ASN A 240 28.26 -11.47 1.79
N ALA A 241 29.55 -11.81 1.83
CA ALA A 241 30.45 -11.60 0.70
C ALA A 241 30.01 -12.41 -0.52
N PHE A 242 29.53 -13.65 -0.33
CA PHE A 242 29.05 -14.50 -1.42
C PHE A 242 27.66 -14.09 -1.93
N ASP A 243 26.78 -13.61 -1.04
CA ASP A 243 25.44 -13.13 -1.40
C ASP A 243 25.53 -11.86 -2.26
N GLN A 244 26.46 -10.95 -1.95
CA GLN A 244 26.75 -9.78 -2.79
C GLN A 244 27.19 -10.18 -4.21
N CYS A 245 28.06 -11.19 -4.34
CA CYS A 245 28.42 -11.72 -5.65
C CYS A 245 27.21 -12.36 -6.35
N SER A 246 26.42 -13.14 -5.64
CA SER A 246 25.27 -13.86 -6.22
C SER A 246 24.18 -12.93 -6.73
N GLU A 247 23.93 -11.81 -6.04
CA GLU A 247 22.98 -10.79 -6.48
C GLU A 247 23.44 -10.08 -7.76
N HIS A 248 24.76 -9.84 -7.91
CA HIS A 248 25.32 -9.23 -9.13
C HIS A 248 25.15 -10.11 -10.38
N PHE A 249 25.28 -11.43 -10.24
CA PHE A 249 25.14 -12.37 -11.35
C PHE A 249 23.68 -12.86 -11.58
N ASP A 250 22.68 -12.30 -10.88
CA ASP A 250 21.26 -12.72 -10.88
C ASP A 250 21.07 -14.25 -10.75
N VAL A 251 21.85 -14.88 -9.86
CA VAL A 251 21.75 -16.32 -9.60
C VAL A 251 20.93 -16.62 -8.35
N PHE A 252 20.24 -17.76 -8.34
CA PHE A 252 19.41 -18.16 -7.20
C PHE A 252 20.24 -18.93 -6.16
N LYS A 253 20.29 -18.41 -4.93
CA LYS A 253 20.87 -19.09 -3.77
C LYS A 253 19.93 -20.16 -3.24
N VAL A 254 20.46 -21.35 -3.04
CA VAL A 254 19.70 -22.49 -2.48
C VAL A 254 20.15 -22.74 -1.04
N GLU A 255 19.18 -22.91 -0.14
CA GLU A 255 19.47 -23.27 1.26
C GLU A 255 20.13 -24.65 1.34
N THR A 256 21.34 -24.70 1.91
CA THR A 256 22.07 -25.95 2.15
C THR A 256 21.95 -26.36 3.61
N LYS A 257 21.87 -27.68 3.87
CA LYS A 257 21.88 -28.23 5.24
C LYS A 257 23.29 -28.39 5.81
N ALA A 258 24.33 -27.99 5.08
CA ALA A 258 25.72 -28.26 5.44
C ALA A 258 26.46 -26.96 5.73
N ASP A 259 26.92 -26.84 6.99
CA ASP A 259 27.52 -25.67 7.63
C ASP A 259 28.74 -25.06 6.91
N SER A 260 29.33 -25.79 5.96
CA SER A 260 30.53 -25.38 5.22
C SER A 260 30.33 -25.40 3.71
N SER A 261 29.09 -25.35 3.22
CA SER A 261 28.77 -25.39 1.79
C SER A 261 27.83 -24.26 1.37
N TYR A 262 28.18 -23.59 0.29
CA TYR A 262 27.36 -22.57 -0.36
C TYR A 262 26.90 -23.11 -1.72
N MET A 263 25.59 -23.03 -2.00
CA MET A 263 25.00 -23.55 -3.23
C MET A 263 24.23 -22.45 -3.96
N VAL A 264 24.54 -22.31 -5.25
CA VAL A 264 23.86 -21.37 -6.14
C VAL A 264 23.55 -22.07 -7.46
N VAL A 265 22.45 -21.66 -8.08
CA VAL A 265 21.96 -22.25 -9.31
C VAL A 265 21.56 -21.16 -10.29
N ALA A 266 22.06 -21.29 -11.51
CA ALA A 266 21.63 -20.52 -12.67
C ALA A 266 20.67 -21.34 -13.54
N GLY A 267 19.72 -20.66 -14.19
CA GLY A 267 18.77 -21.29 -15.11
C GLY A 267 17.40 -21.65 -14.52
N ILE A 268 17.15 -21.31 -13.26
CA ILE A 268 15.80 -21.37 -12.67
C ILE A 268 15.05 -20.13 -13.17
N GLN A 269 14.45 -20.24 -14.36
CA GLN A 269 13.81 -19.11 -15.03
C GLN A 269 12.63 -18.57 -14.21
N ASP A 270 12.56 -17.24 -14.06
CA ASP A 270 11.29 -16.58 -13.79
C ASP A 270 10.43 -16.68 -15.07
N ARG A 271 9.43 -17.56 -15.07
CA ARG A 271 8.43 -17.68 -16.14
C ARG A 271 7.47 -16.48 -16.22
N SER A 272 7.92 -15.27 -15.88
CA SER A 272 7.16 -14.06 -16.17
C SER A 272 7.33 -13.71 -17.65
N VAL A 273 6.36 -14.14 -18.45
CA VAL A 273 6.06 -13.65 -19.81
C VAL A 273 6.93 -14.22 -20.95
N SER A 274 6.82 -15.53 -21.19
CA SER A 274 6.71 -16.01 -22.57
C SER A 274 5.37 -16.72 -22.70
N GLY A 275 4.48 -16.16 -23.52
CA GLY A 275 3.12 -16.65 -23.69
C GLY A 275 3.09 -18.06 -24.25
N GLN A 276 3.02 -19.08 -23.39
CA GLN A 276 2.41 -20.35 -23.77
C GLN A 276 0.89 -20.17 -23.76
N ARG A 277 0.36 -19.69 -24.89
CA ARG A 277 -0.99 -20.06 -25.32
C ARG A 277 -1.05 -21.59 -25.28
N ARG A 278 -1.91 -22.14 -24.41
CA ARG A 278 -2.35 -23.53 -24.46
C ARG A 278 -2.76 -23.84 -25.90
N GLY A 279 -2.01 -24.69 -26.57
CA GLY A 279 -2.32 -25.16 -27.91
C GLY A 279 -3.61 -25.98 -27.88
N SER A 280 -4.69 -25.40 -28.37
CA SER A 280 -5.75 -26.13 -29.04
C SER A 280 -5.28 -26.47 -30.45
N THR A 281 -5.32 -27.74 -30.77
CA THR A 281 -5.16 -28.36 -32.08
C THR A 281 -5.86 -27.56 -33.18
N THR A 282 -5.15 -27.14 -34.23
CA THR A 282 -5.61 -27.17 -35.64
C THR A 282 -4.40 -26.91 -36.57
N SER A 283 -4.25 -27.79 -37.54
CA SER A 283 -3.26 -27.80 -38.62
C SER A 283 -3.34 -26.58 -39.53
N GLY A 284 -2.20 -26.11 -40.06
CA GLY A 284 -2.16 -25.13 -41.14
C GLY A 284 -0.78 -24.49 -41.34
N SER A 285 -0.11 -24.88 -42.41
CA SER A 285 1.14 -24.32 -42.95
C SER A 285 1.09 -22.80 -43.19
N THR A 286 2.23 -22.11 -43.06
CA THR A 286 2.93 -21.33 -44.11
C THR A 286 4.07 -20.49 -43.49
N LEU A 287 5.26 -20.57 -44.11
CA LEU A 287 6.41 -19.71 -43.85
C LEU A 287 6.04 -18.23 -43.98
N HIS A 288 6.55 -17.35 -43.12
CA HIS A 288 7.04 -16.02 -43.52
C HIS A 288 8.09 -15.54 -42.52
N SER A 289 9.27 -15.21 -43.07
CA SER A 289 10.35 -14.46 -42.44
C SER A 289 9.96 -12.98 -42.37
N GLY A 290 10.33 -12.27 -41.30
CA GLY A 290 10.08 -10.83 -41.19
C GLY A 290 10.51 -10.24 -39.85
N THR A 291 11.68 -9.61 -39.85
CA THR A 291 12.24 -8.70 -38.85
C THR A 291 11.28 -7.55 -38.52
N LEU A 292 10.96 -7.32 -37.23
CA LEU A 292 10.59 -6.00 -36.70
C LEU A 292 10.95 -5.92 -35.21
N THR A 293 11.85 -5.00 -34.91
CA THR A 293 12.23 -4.51 -33.58
C THR A 293 11.21 -3.52 -33.04
N GLU A 294 11.11 -3.47 -31.70
CA GLU A 294 10.61 -2.37 -30.85
C GLU A 294 9.08 -2.14 -30.81
N GLU A 295 8.42 -1.94 -29.67
CA GLU A 295 8.84 -1.16 -28.50
C GLU A 295 7.94 -1.43 -27.26
N LEU A 296 8.48 -1.10 -26.07
CA LEU A 296 7.84 -0.88 -24.74
C LEU A 296 7.69 -2.06 -23.75
N GLY A 297 8.71 -2.21 -22.89
CA GLY A 297 8.63 -2.90 -21.60
C GLY A 297 9.98 -3.49 -21.17
N GLY A 298 10.87 -2.64 -20.63
CA GLY A 298 12.25 -3.01 -20.30
C GLY A 298 12.38 -4.11 -19.25
N ASP A 299 12.94 -5.25 -19.67
CA ASP A 299 13.53 -6.29 -18.82
C ASP A 299 14.80 -6.76 -19.51
N VAL A 300 15.90 -6.01 -19.36
CA VAL A 300 17.22 -6.45 -19.84
C VAL A 300 17.80 -7.42 -18.81
N LYS A 301 17.31 -8.67 -18.81
CA LYS A 301 17.96 -9.76 -18.11
C LYS A 301 18.95 -10.42 -19.07
N ASN A 302 20.23 -10.35 -18.69
CA ASN A 302 21.42 -10.80 -19.43
C ASN A 302 21.84 -9.89 -20.61
N PRO A 303 22.41 -8.70 -20.34
CA PRO A 303 22.88 -7.78 -21.38
C PRO A 303 23.98 -8.39 -22.28
N LEU A 304 24.66 -9.44 -21.83
CA LEU A 304 25.76 -10.11 -22.53
C LEU A 304 25.34 -11.41 -23.24
N GLY A 305 24.09 -11.86 -23.11
CA GLY A 305 23.61 -13.11 -23.74
C GLY A 305 24.30 -14.38 -23.23
N LEU A 306 24.96 -14.33 -22.07
CA LEU A 306 25.71 -15.44 -21.48
C LEU A 306 24.83 -16.66 -21.15
N ASN A 307 25.34 -17.85 -21.40
CA ASN A 307 24.68 -19.09 -20.99
C ASN A 307 24.81 -19.32 -19.46
N GLN A 308 24.03 -20.26 -18.91
CA GLN A 308 24.02 -20.52 -17.47
C GLN A 308 25.39 -20.95 -16.92
N ALA A 309 26.18 -21.66 -17.73
CA ALA A 309 27.51 -22.10 -17.33
C ALA A 309 28.53 -20.96 -17.32
N GLU A 310 28.42 -20.00 -18.25
CA GLU A 310 29.24 -18.78 -18.32
C GLU A 310 28.99 -17.87 -17.12
N ILE A 311 27.72 -17.66 -16.76
CA ILE A 311 27.33 -16.89 -15.57
C ILE A 311 27.95 -17.51 -14.31
N ILE A 312 27.84 -18.83 -14.17
CA ILE A 312 28.40 -19.56 -13.03
C ILE A 312 29.94 -19.58 -13.06
N ALA A 313 30.57 -19.63 -14.23
CA ALA A 313 32.03 -19.55 -14.36
C ALA A 313 32.54 -18.17 -13.91
N GLY A 314 31.89 -17.10 -14.34
CA GLY A 314 32.16 -15.73 -13.89
C GLY A 314 32.02 -15.58 -12.37
N LEU A 315 30.88 -16.04 -11.84
CA LEU A 315 30.62 -16.04 -10.40
C LEU A 315 31.67 -16.84 -9.62
N SER A 316 32.10 -18.01 -10.14
CA SER A 316 33.11 -18.85 -9.48
C SER A 316 34.42 -18.10 -9.25
N LEU A 317 34.89 -17.36 -10.26
CA LEU A 317 36.11 -16.57 -10.18
C LEU A 317 35.96 -15.43 -9.17
N GLU A 318 34.81 -14.77 -9.16
CA GLU A 318 34.55 -13.66 -8.23
C GLU A 318 34.37 -14.14 -6.78
N LEU A 319 33.79 -15.31 -6.56
CA LEU A 319 33.71 -15.94 -5.25
C LEU A 319 35.10 -16.26 -4.69
N ILE A 320 36.03 -16.76 -5.53
CA ILE A 320 37.43 -17.01 -5.09
C ILE A 320 38.12 -15.70 -4.68
N LYS A 321 37.96 -14.63 -5.45
CA LYS A 321 38.51 -13.32 -5.08
C LYS A 321 37.89 -12.79 -3.79
N SER A 322 36.58 -12.91 -3.66
CA SER A 322 35.82 -12.44 -2.50
C SER A 322 36.16 -13.20 -1.23
N SER A 323 36.41 -14.50 -1.33
CA SER A 323 36.87 -15.34 -0.22
C SER A 323 38.22 -14.90 0.34
N ARG A 324 39.09 -14.31 -0.48
CA ARG A 324 40.39 -13.78 0.00
C ARG A 324 40.24 -12.56 0.91
N ARG A 325 39.11 -11.84 0.82
CA ARG A 325 38.80 -10.67 1.65
C ARG A 325 38.34 -11.05 3.06
N VAL A 326 37.86 -12.28 3.25
CA VAL A 326 37.34 -12.74 4.54
C VAL A 326 38.43 -13.47 5.31
N ILE A 327 38.93 -12.83 6.37
CA ILE A 327 40.04 -13.32 7.18
C ILE A 327 39.50 -14.12 8.37
N SER A 328 40.10 -15.28 8.62
CA SER A 328 39.83 -16.10 9.80
C SER A 328 40.33 -15.41 11.07
N PRO A 329 39.50 -15.29 12.12
CA PRO A 329 39.90 -14.67 13.38
C PRO A 329 40.93 -15.49 14.16
N LEU A 330 41.09 -16.79 13.89
CA LEU A 330 42.09 -17.64 14.55
C LEU A 330 43.42 -17.70 13.82
N THR A 331 43.37 -17.87 12.50
CA THR A 331 44.59 -18.12 11.70
C THR A 331 45.14 -16.85 11.07
N HIS A 332 44.41 -15.74 11.13
CA HIS A 332 44.71 -14.48 10.43
C HIS A 332 44.98 -14.67 8.93
N GLN A 333 44.46 -15.76 8.35
CA GLN A 333 44.57 -16.07 6.93
C GLN A 333 43.17 -16.18 6.32
N PRO A 334 43.03 -15.91 5.02
CA PRO A 334 41.76 -16.09 4.34
C PRO A 334 41.31 -17.55 4.35
N PHE A 335 39.99 -17.78 4.34
CA PHE A 335 39.47 -19.13 4.16
C PHE A 335 39.65 -19.58 2.71
N PRO A 336 40.45 -20.62 2.42
CA PRO A 336 40.52 -21.15 1.07
C PRO A 336 39.20 -21.88 0.77
N ILE A 337 38.60 -21.54 -0.37
CA ILE A 337 37.43 -22.25 -0.87
C ILE A 337 37.79 -23.16 -2.03
N LYS A 338 37.12 -24.29 -2.13
CA LYS A 338 37.09 -25.10 -3.35
C LYS A 338 35.72 -24.95 -4.00
N ILE A 339 35.71 -24.71 -5.30
CA ILE A 339 34.48 -24.52 -6.07
C ILE A 339 34.38 -25.62 -7.10
N GLY A 340 33.16 -26.11 -7.34
CA GLY A 340 32.88 -26.96 -8.47
C GLY A 340 31.45 -26.81 -8.95
N PHE A 341 31.25 -26.97 -10.26
CA PHE A 341 29.94 -26.82 -10.87
C PHE A 341 29.67 -27.82 -12.00
N HIS A 342 28.40 -28.16 -12.14
CA HIS A 342 27.91 -29.13 -13.11
C HIS A 342 26.58 -28.67 -13.73
N SER A 343 26.38 -29.01 -15.00
CA SER A 343 25.22 -28.59 -15.78
C SER A 343 24.37 -29.80 -16.18
N GLY A 344 23.06 -29.70 -16.02
CA GLY A 344 22.13 -30.77 -16.38
C GLY A 344 20.70 -30.46 -15.98
N SER A 345 19.82 -31.46 -16.08
CA SER A 345 18.40 -31.30 -15.72
C SER A 345 18.18 -31.46 -14.22
N ALA A 346 17.27 -30.66 -13.65
CA ALA A 346 16.84 -30.82 -12.26
C ALA A 346 15.34 -30.55 -12.11
N VAL A 347 14.79 -31.01 -10.99
CA VAL A 347 13.41 -30.76 -10.60
C VAL A 347 13.43 -29.86 -9.38
N GLY A 348 12.75 -28.72 -9.45
CA GLY A 348 12.56 -27.80 -8.33
C GLY A 348 11.13 -27.84 -7.83
N GLY A 349 10.95 -27.77 -6.51
CA GLY A 349 9.61 -27.77 -5.92
C GLY A 349 9.60 -27.28 -4.49
N ILE A 350 8.41 -27.01 -3.98
CA ILE A 350 8.23 -26.56 -2.60
C ILE A 350 8.01 -27.76 -1.70
N VAL A 351 8.82 -27.85 -0.64
CA VAL A 351 8.69 -28.87 0.40
C VAL A 351 8.19 -28.24 1.69
N GLY A 352 7.24 -28.91 2.35
CA GLY A 352 6.65 -28.46 3.61
C GLY A 352 5.32 -27.73 3.44
N ALA A 353 4.46 -27.80 4.47
CA ALA A 353 3.14 -27.16 4.48
C ALA A 353 3.06 -25.91 5.38
N LYS A 354 3.96 -25.81 6.37
CA LYS A 354 4.04 -24.67 7.31
C LYS A 354 5.33 -23.85 7.08
N ASN A 355 6.45 -24.55 6.94
CA ASN A 355 7.73 -23.96 6.56
C ASN A 355 8.01 -24.36 5.11
N PHE A 356 7.62 -23.51 4.17
CA PHE A 356 7.86 -23.73 2.75
C PHE A 356 9.33 -23.48 2.44
N GLN A 357 10.00 -24.48 1.85
CA GLN A 357 11.37 -24.35 1.34
C GLN A 357 11.39 -24.74 -0.13
N TYR A 358 12.02 -23.91 -0.97
CA TYR A 358 12.27 -24.27 -2.35
C TYR A 358 13.48 -25.21 -2.40
N CYS A 359 13.23 -26.47 -2.77
CA CYS A 359 14.27 -27.49 -2.85
C CYS A 359 14.47 -27.91 -4.30
N LEU A 360 15.73 -28.15 -4.66
CA LEU A 360 16.10 -28.75 -5.93
C LEU A 360 16.47 -30.22 -5.71
N PHE A 361 16.03 -31.06 -6.64
CA PHE A 361 16.28 -32.49 -6.67
C PHE A 361 16.79 -32.91 -8.04
N GLY A 362 17.69 -33.90 -8.06
CA GLY A 362 18.21 -34.46 -9.29
C GLY A 362 19.65 -34.95 -9.17
N ASP A 363 20.05 -35.74 -10.15
CA ASP A 363 21.41 -36.25 -10.27
C ASP A 363 22.44 -35.13 -10.50
N THR A 364 22.03 -34.04 -11.15
CA THR A 364 22.89 -32.87 -11.40
C THR A 364 23.42 -32.25 -10.09
N ILE A 365 22.60 -32.16 -9.06
CA ILE A 365 22.98 -31.55 -7.76
C ILE A 365 23.98 -32.46 -7.03
N ASN A 366 23.71 -33.76 -7.03
CA ASN A 366 24.60 -34.75 -6.43
C ASN A 366 25.95 -34.80 -7.15
N THR A 367 25.95 -34.73 -8.48
CA THR A 367 27.17 -34.72 -9.30
C THR A 367 27.98 -33.44 -9.06
N ALA A 368 27.33 -32.27 -9.00
CA ALA A 368 27.99 -31.01 -8.67
C ALA A 368 28.70 -31.07 -7.30
N SER A 369 28.00 -31.55 -6.26
CA SER A 369 28.58 -31.70 -4.91
C SER A 369 29.78 -32.66 -4.89
N ARG A 370 29.72 -33.78 -5.65
CA ARG A 370 30.81 -34.75 -5.76
C ARG A 370 32.03 -34.15 -6.47
N ILE A 371 31.82 -33.42 -7.55
CA ILE A 371 32.89 -32.73 -8.29
C ILE A 371 33.61 -31.78 -7.34
N THR A 372 32.88 -30.92 -6.62
CA THR A 372 33.50 -29.99 -5.67
C THR A 372 34.25 -30.71 -4.55
N THR A 373 33.78 -31.89 -4.13
CA THR A 373 34.47 -32.68 -3.10
C THR A 373 35.86 -33.11 -3.58
N THR A 374 35.99 -33.50 -4.84
CA THR A 374 37.26 -33.90 -5.51
C THR A 374 38.10 -32.74 -6.05
N GLY A 375 37.67 -31.50 -5.80
CA GLY A 375 38.34 -30.27 -6.20
C GLY A 375 39.49 -29.88 -5.27
N GLU A 376 40.33 -28.97 -5.75
CA GLU A 376 41.50 -28.44 -5.03
C GLU A 376 41.20 -27.05 -4.45
N PRO A 377 41.81 -26.70 -3.28
CA PRO A 377 41.70 -25.35 -2.70
C PRO A 377 42.09 -24.26 -3.71
N GLY A 378 41.27 -23.23 -3.84
CA GLY A 378 41.55 -22.07 -4.69
C GLY A 378 41.41 -22.30 -6.20
N ARG A 379 40.93 -23.48 -6.62
CA ARG A 379 40.64 -23.81 -8.02
C ARG A 379 39.16 -24.10 -8.24
N VAL A 380 38.71 -23.91 -9.48
CA VAL A 380 37.33 -24.16 -9.90
C VAL A 380 37.26 -25.42 -10.74
N HIS A 381 36.59 -26.46 -10.21
CA HIS A 381 36.47 -27.77 -10.82
C HIS A 381 35.20 -27.89 -11.67
N VAL A 382 35.35 -28.22 -12.95
CA VAL A 382 34.27 -28.19 -13.94
C VAL A 382 33.97 -29.61 -14.45
N SER A 383 32.68 -29.95 -14.53
CA SER A 383 32.22 -31.19 -15.16
C SER A 383 32.36 -31.18 -16.69
N ASP A 384 32.34 -32.36 -17.32
CA ASP A 384 32.30 -32.55 -18.77
C ASP A 384 31.13 -31.84 -19.47
N THR A 385 29.93 -31.97 -18.92
CA THR A 385 28.71 -31.33 -19.43
C THR A 385 28.76 -29.81 -19.33
N SER A 386 29.27 -29.26 -18.22
CA SER A 386 29.53 -27.82 -18.11
C SER A 386 30.61 -27.36 -19.07
N TYR A 387 31.66 -28.16 -19.26
CA TYR A 387 32.72 -27.86 -20.22
C TYR A 387 32.17 -27.82 -21.65
N ALA A 388 31.24 -28.70 -22.02
CA ALA A 388 30.60 -28.66 -23.33
C ALA A 388 29.89 -27.32 -23.62
N LEU A 389 29.32 -26.68 -22.59
CA LEU A 389 28.69 -25.36 -22.69
C LEU A 389 29.70 -24.20 -22.69
N LEU A 390 30.89 -24.41 -22.10
CA LEU A 390 31.92 -23.39 -21.98
C LEU A 390 32.99 -23.45 -23.07
N ARG A 391 33.17 -24.59 -23.75
CA ARG A 391 34.20 -24.75 -24.80
C ARG A 391 33.96 -23.83 -26.00
N GLU A 392 32.69 -23.49 -26.24
CA GLU A 392 32.25 -22.59 -27.31
C GLU A 392 32.30 -21.12 -26.88
N SER A 393 32.57 -20.86 -25.58
CA SER A 393 32.67 -19.52 -25.02
C SER A 393 34.00 -18.84 -25.36
N PRO A 394 33.98 -17.60 -25.86
CA PRO A 394 35.19 -16.81 -26.05
C PRO A 394 35.77 -16.27 -24.72
N TYR A 395 35.04 -16.41 -23.61
CA TYR A 395 35.28 -15.66 -22.38
C TYR A 395 36.20 -16.36 -21.37
N PHE A 396 36.33 -17.68 -21.42
CA PHE A 396 36.98 -18.44 -20.36
C PHE A 396 38.09 -19.35 -20.88
N GLU A 397 39.17 -19.46 -20.11
CA GLU A 397 40.26 -20.41 -20.32
C GLU A 397 40.08 -21.63 -19.43
N ILE A 398 40.04 -22.81 -20.06
CA ILE A 398 39.77 -24.08 -19.39
C ILE A 398 40.81 -25.11 -19.78
N GLN A 399 41.35 -25.83 -18.81
CA GLN A 399 42.36 -26.87 -18.98
C GLN A 399 41.80 -28.25 -18.59
N SER A 400 42.15 -29.30 -19.32
CA SER A 400 41.79 -30.67 -18.90
C SER A 400 42.56 -31.07 -17.64
N LYS A 401 41.84 -31.51 -16.60
CA LYS A 401 42.41 -32.16 -15.41
C LYS A 401 42.71 -33.63 -15.69
N GLY A 402 41.94 -34.23 -16.61
CA GLY A 402 41.91 -35.65 -16.89
C GLY A 402 40.82 -36.40 -16.13
N LYS A 403 40.99 -37.72 -16.08
CA LYS A 403 40.04 -38.69 -15.52
C LYS A 403 40.00 -38.61 -13.98
N THR A 404 38.89 -38.15 -13.42
CA THR A 404 38.64 -38.13 -11.97
C THR A 404 37.61 -39.19 -11.60
N GLU A 405 37.88 -39.95 -10.54
CA GLU A 405 36.91 -40.92 -10.01
C GLU A 405 35.86 -40.21 -9.15
N LEU A 406 34.60 -40.30 -9.56
CA LEU A 406 33.46 -39.77 -8.81
C LEU A 406 32.66 -40.94 -8.21
N LYS A 407 32.51 -40.93 -6.89
CA LYS A 407 31.75 -41.95 -6.15
C LYS A 407 30.39 -42.18 -6.81
N GLY A 408 30.07 -43.41 -7.22
CA GLY A 408 28.78 -43.79 -7.81
C GLY A 408 28.53 -43.34 -9.26
N LYS A 409 29.49 -42.67 -9.91
CA LYS A 409 29.45 -42.30 -11.34
C LYS A 409 30.58 -42.95 -12.15
N GLY A 410 31.61 -43.47 -11.47
CA GLY A 410 32.80 -44.04 -12.11
C GLY A 410 33.79 -42.94 -12.48
N THR A 411 34.65 -43.24 -13.46
CA THR A 411 35.68 -42.32 -13.92
C THR A 411 35.11 -41.35 -14.95
N VAL A 412 35.13 -40.06 -14.64
CA VAL A 412 34.59 -38.99 -15.49
C VAL A 412 35.71 -38.02 -15.85
N GLU A 413 35.71 -37.53 -17.08
CA GLU A 413 36.64 -36.48 -17.48
C GLU A 413 36.21 -35.14 -16.88
N THR A 414 37.18 -34.40 -16.35
CA THR A 414 36.90 -33.13 -15.68
C THR A 414 37.95 -32.09 -16.02
N TYR A 415 37.62 -30.82 -15.75
CA TYR A 415 38.37 -29.69 -16.24
C TYR A 415 38.60 -28.65 -15.13
N TRP A 416 39.66 -27.86 -15.28
CA TRP A 416 39.96 -26.70 -14.44
C TRP A 416 39.62 -25.42 -15.19
N LEU A 417 38.79 -24.57 -14.60
CA LEU A 417 38.64 -23.20 -15.06
C LEU A 417 39.82 -22.38 -14.50
N ILE A 418 40.68 -21.89 -15.40
CA ILE A 418 41.92 -21.18 -15.05
C ILE A 418 41.64 -19.72 -14.79
N GLY A 419 40.88 -19.08 -15.67
CA GLY A 419 40.60 -17.66 -15.58
C GLY A 419 39.84 -17.10 -16.77
N PRO A 420 39.58 -15.79 -16.74
CA PRO A 420 38.94 -15.10 -17.84
C PRO A 420 39.94 -14.84 -18.98
N LYS A 421 39.49 -14.96 -20.22
CA LYS A 421 40.23 -14.49 -21.41
C LYS A 421 40.12 -12.96 -21.51
N ALA A 422 41.00 -12.34 -22.30
CA ALA A 422 41.03 -10.88 -22.50
C ALA A 422 39.66 -10.32 -22.91
N ASP A 423 38.92 -11.04 -23.74
CA ASP A 423 37.59 -10.66 -24.24
C ASP A 423 36.53 -10.56 -23.13
N TYR A 424 36.65 -11.36 -22.06
CA TYR A 424 35.75 -11.29 -20.91
C TYR A 424 36.04 -10.08 -20.03
N MET A 425 37.33 -9.73 -19.87
CA MET A 425 37.71 -8.52 -19.12
C MET A 425 37.23 -7.27 -19.84
N ALA A 426 37.34 -7.22 -21.18
CA ALA A 426 36.81 -6.13 -22.00
C ALA A 426 35.28 -6.07 -21.98
N ALA A 427 34.58 -7.21 -21.99
CA ALA A 427 33.12 -7.27 -21.90
C ALA A 427 32.58 -6.85 -20.52
N ILE A 428 33.29 -7.18 -19.43
CA ILE A 428 32.93 -6.75 -18.06
C ILE A 428 33.22 -5.25 -17.84
N GLU A 429 34.25 -4.69 -18.47
CA GLU A 429 34.52 -3.23 -18.39
C GLU A 429 33.41 -2.40 -19.03
N GLN A 430 32.63 -2.97 -19.93
CA GLN A 430 31.47 -2.34 -20.56
C GLN A 430 30.15 -2.61 -19.81
N ASP A 431 30.16 -3.41 -18.72
CA ASP A 431 28.96 -3.72 -17.94
C ASP A 431 28.58 -2.53 -17.02
N PRO A 432 27.43 -1.87 -17.25
CA PRO A 432 26.99 -0.73 -16.44
C PRO A 432 26.60 -1.09 -15.00
N PHE A 433 26.56 -2.39 -14.63
CA PHE A 433 26.20 -2.85 -13.28
C PHE A 433 27.41 -3.32 -12.44
N ARG A 434 28.65 -3.12 -12.92
CA ARG A 434 29.86 -3.51 -12.18
C ARG A 434 30.01 -2.72 -10.88
N ILE A 435 30.37 -3.43 -9.81
CA ILE A 435 30.87 -2.81 -8.57
C ILE A 435 32.28 -2.30 -8.86
N HIS A 436 32.45 -0.98 -9.01
CA HIS A 436 33.78 -0.37 -9.00
C HIS A 436 34.41 -0.57 -7.60
N GLU A 437 35.72 -0.84 -7.53
CA GLU A 437 36.43 -1.00 -6.24
C GLU A 437 36.19 0.18 -5.29
N GLU A 438 35.90 1.38 -5.82
CA GLU A 438 35.55 2.58 -5.04
C GLU A 438 34.19 2.49 -4.32
N SER A 439 33.22 1.74 -4.85
CA SER A 439 31.84 1.67 -4.33
C SER A 439 31.71 0.87 -3.02
N LEU A 440 32.66 -0.02 -2.73
CA LEU A 440 32.66 -0.86 -1.53
C LEU A 440 33.08 -0.10 -0.26
N SER A 441 33.75 1.06 -0.39
CA SER A 441 34.07 1.93 0.74
C SER A 441 32.85 2.70 1.27
N ALA A 442 31.84 2.93 0.42
CA ALA A 442 30.64 3.72 0.76
C ALA A 442 29.50 2.89 1.39
N VAL A 443 29.43 1.57 1.12
CA VAL A 443 28.35 0.70 1.63
C VAL A 443 28.53 0.37 3.12
N GLY A 444 29.78 0.35 3.61
CA GLY A 444 30.07 0.20 5.04
C GLY A 444 29.53 1.35 5.90
N GLN A 445 29.36 2.55 5.33
CA GLN A 445 28.79 3.71 6.02
C GLN A 445 27.26 3.78 5.91
N HIS A 446 26.65 3.23 4.85
CA HIS A 446 25.19 3.25 4.69
C HIS A 446 24.45 2.16 5.49
N GLN A 447 25.07 1.02 5.79
CA GLN A 447 24.47 0.03 6.70
C GLN A 447 24.61 0.41 8.18
N ALA A 448 25.65 1.14 8.58
CA ALA A 448 25.75 1.72 9.92
C ALA A 448 24.59 2.71 10.21
N ASN A 449 24.22 3.53 9.22
CA ASN A 449 23.13 4.52 9.35
C ASN A 449 21.71 3.92 9.37
N MET A 450 21.52 2.66 8.95
CA MET A 450 20.21 1.98 9.07
C MET A 450 19.97 1.41 10.46
N TYR A 451 21.03 1.09 11.22
CA TYR A 451 20.92 0.63 12.60
C TYR A 451 20.93 1.77 13.63
N GLU A 452 21.41 2.97 13.28
CA GLU A 452 21.34 4.15 14.16
C GLU A 452 20.00 4.91 14.12
N ASN A 453 19.19 4.76 13.07
CA ASN A 453 17.90 5.47 12.95
C ASN A 453 16.67 4.67 13.40
N THR A 454 16.86 3.56 14.11
CA THR A 454 15.75 2.90 14.82
C THR A 454 15.67 3.43 16.24
N THR A 455 15.35 4.72 16.39
CA THR A 455 14.99 5.28 17.69
C THR A 455 13.66 4.67 18.11
N ILE A 456 13.71 3.68 18.99
CA ILE A 456 12.55 3.21 19.76
C ILE A 456 11.95 4.47 20.43
N PRO A 457 10.66 4.80 20.24
CA PRO A 457 10.07 5.94 20.92
C PRO A 457 10.17 5.69 22.44
N LYS A 458 10.94 6.54 23.12
CA LYS A 458 10.96 6.60 24.58
C LYS A 458 9.54 6.95 25.04
N LEU A 459 8.96 6.12 25.89
CA LEU A 459 7.80 6.49 26.70
C LEU A 459 8.22 7.63 27.62
N ASP A 460 7.65 8.81 27.41
CA ASP A 460 7.81 9.97 28.31
C ASP A 460 7.19 9.68 29.68
N PRO A 461 7.93 9.79 30.80
CA PRO A 461 7.39 9.56 32.14
C PRO A 461 6.52 10.69 32.72
N ASN A 462 6.28 11.79 31.99
CA ASN A 462 5.66 13.00 32.55
C ASN A 462 4.40 13.45 31.79
N ASN A 463 3.36 12.61 31.78
CA ASN A 463 2.01 13.10 31.46
C ASN A 463 0.94 12.48 32.36
N THR A 464 1.16 12.56 33.67
CA THR A 464 0.09 12.55 34.67
C THR A 464 -0.45 13.96 34.81
N GLN A 465 -1.64 14.21 34.28
CA GLN A 465 -2.76 14.96 34.90
C GLN A 465 -3.68 15.51 33.82
N ASN A 466 -4.82 14.84 33.62
CA ASN A 466 -6.14 15.46 33.64
C ASN A 466 -7.18 14.35 33.52
N GLY A 467 -7.59 13.85 34.68
CA GLY A 467 -8.75 12.98 34.81
C GLY A 467 -10.02 13.80 34.97
N SER A 468 -11.11 13.31 34.37
CA SER A 468 -12.45 13.20 34.97
C SER A 468 -13.48 12.77 33.90
N PRO A 469 -14.64 12.20 34.28
CA PRO A 469 -14.96 11.44 35.50
C PRO A 469 -15.59 10.06 35.21
N LEU A 470 -15.67 9.29 36.29
CA LEU A 470 -16.39 8.03 36.48
C LEU A 470 -17.86 8.08 36.03
N ALA A 471 -18.39 6.95 35.53
CA ALA A 471 -19.53 6.24 36.14
C ALA A 471 -19.89 4.93 35.41
N ASN A 472 -19.86 3.84 36.20
CA ASN A 472 -20.81 2.72 36.29
C ASN A 472 -20.94 1.67 35.16
N GLY A 473 -20.78 0.40 35.56
CA GLY A 473 -21.11 -0.78 34.76
C GLY A 473 -20.67 -2.11 35.38
N GLU A 474 -21.15 -2.37 36.59
CA GLU A 474 -21.33 -3.64 37.32
C GLU A 474 -20.66 -4.97 36.87
N ASN A 475 -20.02 -5.59 37.87
CA ASN A 475 -19.74 -7.02 37.97
C ASN A 475 -21.01 -7.88 37.85
N MET A 476 -20.95 -8.95 37.06
CA MET A 476 -21.60 -10.22 37.43
C MET A 476 -20.82 -11.42 36.87
N ALA A 477 -20.16 -12.14 37.78
CA ALA A 477 -19.70 -13.50 37.57
C ALA A 477 -20.82 -14.49 37.96
N ARG A 478 -21.30 -15.28 36.98
CA ARG A 478 -21.94 -16.61 37.10
C ARG A 478 -21.64 -17.30 35.76
N GLY A 479 -20.94 -18.42 35.67
CA GLY A 479 -21.21 -19.68 36.33
C GLY A 479 -22.08 -20.54 35.41
N ALA A 480 -21.48 -21.39 34.58
CA ALA A 480 -22.14 -22.56 33.97
C ALA A 480 -21.10 -23.53 33.39
N SER A 481 -20.81 -24.57 34.16
CA SER A 481 -20.53 -25.91 33.63
C SER A 481 -21.77 -26.43 32.89
N ILE A 482 -21.61 -27.39 31.96
CA ILE A 482 -22.49 -28.56 31.78
C ILE A 482 -21.87 -29.51 30.72
N ASN A 483 -21.53 -30.70 31.23
CA ASN A 483 -21.68 -32.06 30.71
C ASN A 483 -21.11 -32.51 29.35
N SER A 484 -20.10 -33.37 29.51
CA SER A 484 -19.93 -34.69 28.89
C SER A 484 -21.23 -35.45 28.62
N GLY A 485 -21.40 -35.91 27.38
CA GLY A 485 -22.34 -36.95 26.96
C GLY A 485 -21.63 -37.96 26.06
N THR A 486 -21.51 -39.18 26.57
CA THR A 486 -21.01 -40.41 25.95
C THR A 486 -21.81 -40.85 24.72
N CYS A 487 -21.16 -41.54 23.76
CA CYS A 487 -21.60 -42.84 23.21
C CYS A 487 -20.56 -43.42 22.20
N PRO A 488 -20.60 -44.75 21.94
CA PRO A 488 -19.40 -45.60 21.94
C PRO A 488 -18.97 -46.07 20.55
N PHE A 489 -17.70 -46.48 20.40
CA PHE A 489 -17.34 -47.52 19.44
C PHE A 489 -16.37 -48.52 20.08
N SER A 490 -16.78 -49.77 19.96
CA SER A 490 -16.22 -51.00 20.50
C SER A 490 -14.86 -51.35 19.92
N GLY A 491 -14.08 -52.07 20.73
CA GLY A 491 -12.70 -52.41 20.47
C GLY A 491 -12.48 -53.54 19.47
N GLN A 492 -11.24 -53.60 18.99
CA GLN A 492 -10.53 -54.84 18.74
C GLN A 492 -9.03 -54.57 18.87
N GLN A 493 -8.45 -55.01 19.99
CA GLN A 493 -7.03 -55.25 20.13
C GLN A 493 -6.68 -56.50 19.33
N LEU A 494 -5.76 -56.39 18.37
CA LEU A 494 -4.97 -57.51 17.89
C LEU A 494 -3.55 -57.31 18.42
N GLY A 495 -3.17 -58.18 19.33
CA GLY A 495 -1.89 -58.17 20.03
C GLY A 495 -0.74 -58.57 19.12
N ASN A 496 0.40 -57.92 19.33
CA ASN A 496 1.70 -58.45 18.95
C ASN A 496 2.30 -59.19 20.16
N LYS A 497 2.67 -60.45 19.94
CA LYS A 497 3.72 -61.16 20.69
C LYS A 497 4.59 -61.94 19.69
N PRO A 498 5.82 -62.29 20.09
CA PRO A 498 7.01 -62.01 19.28
C PRO A 498 7.49 -63.23 18.49
N LYS A 499 8.30 -62.95 17.46
CA LYS A 499 9.52 -63.68 17.09
C LYS A 499 10.40 -62.82 16.21
#